data_AF-A0A2T3IWN2-F1
#
_entry.id   AF-A0A2T3IWN2-F1
#
_cell.length_a   1.000
_cell.length_b   1.000
_cell.length_c   1.000
_cell.angle_alpha   90.00
_cell.angle_beta   90.00
_cell.angle_gamma   90.00
#
_symmetry.space_group_name_H-M   'P 1'
#
loop_
_entity.id
_entity.type
_entity.pdbx_description
1 polymer ?
#
loop_
_entity_poly.entity_id
_entity_poly.type
_entity_poly.pdbx_seq_one_letter_code
_entity_poly.pdbx_strand_id
1 'polypeptide(L)'
;MICRQLTLAPIAAVLLLAGCASDPAAGPTPEKEALTTPEVATSSGKVQAFMLRGQVTIGHESRSIQPCGSTQQYWLHLPAGDLPAANAVAPRGYEPMYGEFIGYLEPAPAEGFAADYHARFNVKQINLLSAEMRQGCQQPPRKTRAFGNEPGWSIDVAGDTASLSRISYPTQQQTISSRDIRSGQHVYKGRNFTLTMTQAQCNDTMSDALYGWQATLDWQGTVYSGCATLGATDVTQHWVGRYQGHSDLGATVLTTTLNLLPDHSAVTEYSYSDGQPGLSEKGFWQQAGDGKIRVTMAQYQGRRLISERLFTREDGQLSTRQEIINGETYELGENGLTLDKLSPVQP
;
A
#
# COMPACT_ATOMS: atom_id res chain seq x y z
N MET A 1 18.40 78.92 -16.55
CA MET A 1 19.85 78.74 -16.30
C MET A 1 20.25 77.44 -16.99
N ILE A 2 20.73 77.47 -18.25
CA ILE A 2 22.15 77.61 -18.67
C ILE A 2 23.03 76.57 -17.96
N CYS A 3 23.95 75.79 -18.55
CA CYS A 3 24.33 75.33 -19.90
C CYS A 3 25.68 74.58 -19.65
N ARG A 4 25.90 73.43 -20.31
CA ARG A 4 27.19 72.88 -20.84
C ARG A 4 27.06 71.35 -20.95
N GLN A 5 26.93 70.73 -22.14
CA GLN A 5 27.90 70.53 -23.24
C GLN A 5 29.28 70.04 -22.78
N LEU A 6 30.03 69.15 -23.44
CA LEU A 6 29.94 68.10 -24.49
C LEU A 6 31.42 67.91 -24.93
N THR A 7 31.91 66.69 -25.21
CA THR A 7 32.95 66.28 -26.22
C THR A 7 33.65 64.97 -25.77
N LEU A 8 33.44 63.79 -26.39
CA LEU A 8 33.97 63.22 -27.67
C LEU A 8 35.48 62.85 -27.69
N ALA A 9 35.74 61.53 -27.49
CA ALA A 9 36.59 60.54 -28.22
C ALA A 9 38.00 60.91 -28.77
N PRO A 10 38.80 60.03 -29.44
CA PRO A 10 38.87 58.54 -29.53
C PRO A 10 40.33 57.99 -29.40
N ILE A 11 40.57 56.67 -29.25
CA ILE A 11 41.73 55.98 -29.91
C ILE A 11 41.32 54.55 -30.29
N ALA A 12 41.36 54.28 -31.60
CA ALA A 12 41.32 52.97 -32.21
C ALA A 12 42.74 52.50 -32.52
N ALA A 13 43.02 51.20 -32.36
CA ALA A 13 44.11 50.52 -33.05
C ALA A 13 43.67 49.09 -33.40
N VAL A 14 43.61 48.83 -34.70
CA VAL A 14 43.32 47.56 -35.38
C VAL A 14 44.66 46.96 -35.86
N LEU A 15 44.64 45.66 -36.24
CA LEU A 15 45.53 44.89 -37.14
C LEU A 15 46.29 43.77 -36.40
N LEU A 16 46.37 42.49 -36.83
CA LEU A 16 46.03 41.78 -38.07
C LEU A 16 45.96 40.25 -37.83
N LEU A 17 45.29 39.56 -38.77
CA LEU A 17 45.08 38.11 -38.91
C LEU A 17 46.27 37.34 -39.54
N ALA A 18 46.38 36.04 -39.21
CA ALA A 18 46.64 34.86 -40.11
C ALA A 18 46.96 33.62 -39.23
N GLY A 19 46.55 32.36 -39.49
CA GLY A 19 45.83 31.73 -40.59
C GLY A 19 45.55 30.22 -40.33
N CYS A 20 44.55 29.71 -41.07
CA CYS A 20 44.22 28.36 -41.59
C CYS A 20 44.54 27.04 -40.84
N ALA A 21 43.51 26.17 -40.67
CA ALA A 21 43.37 24.90 -41.41
C ALA A 21 42.03 24.18 -41.08
N SER A 22 41.51 23.41 -42.04
CA SER A 22 40.11 22.97 -42.18
C SER A 22 39.84 21.50 -41.81
N ASP A 23 38.64 21.25 -41.25
CA ASP A 23 37.68 20.12 -41.36
C ASP A 23 38.04 18.65 -41.02
N PRO A 24 37.06 17.75 -40.74
CA PRO A 24 35.65 17.92 -40.29
C PRO A 24 35.24 16.99 -39.11
N ALA A 25 34.09 17.22 -38.45
CA ALA A 25 33.10 16.15 -38.11
C ALA A 25 31.95 16.62 -37.18
N ALA A 26 30.76 16.17 -37.56
CA ALA A 26 29.53 15.94 -36.77
C ALA A 26 28.77 17.17 -36.23
N GLY A 27 27.59 17.39 -36.83
CA GLY A 27 26.59 18.34 -36.34
C GLY A 27 26.00 17.97 -34.97
N PRO A 28 25.22 18.88 -34.35
CA PRO A 28 24.70 18.69 -33.01
C PRO A 28 23.63 17.60 -32.99
N THR A 29 23.88 16.54 -32.24
CA THR A 29 22.85 15.59 -31.79
C THR A 29 21.88 16.35 -30.87
N PRO A 30 20.55 16.17 -31.01
CA PRO A 30 19.60 16.83 -30.11
C PRO A 30 19.82 16.32 -28.70
N GLU A 31 20.19 17.24 -27.81
CA GLU A 31 20.25 17.02 -26.38
C GLU A 31 18.82 16.76 -25.89
N LYS A 32 18.49 15.47 -25.79
CA LYS A 32 17.28 14.98 -25.19
C LYS A 32 17.34 15.36 -23.71
N GLU A 33 16.62 16.42 -23.33
CA GLU A 33 16.31 16.77 -21.95
C GLU A 33 15.82 15.50 -21.24
N ALA A 34 16.74 14.89 -20.49
CA ALA A 34 16.41 13.87 -19.53
C ALA A 34 15.78 14.61 -18.35
N LEU A 35 14.45 14.47 -18.24
CA LEU A 35 13.72 14.77 -17.02
C LEU A 35 14.28 13.85 -15.91
N THR A 36 15.32 14.30 -15.23
CA THR A 36 15.80 13.64 -14.01
C THR A 36 14.88 14.05 -12.88
N THR A 37 13.79 13.31 -12.70
CA THR A 37 13.13 13.21 -11.39
C THR A 37 14.16 12.62 -10.42
N PRO A 38 14.38 13.21 -9.23
CA PRO A 38 15.16 12.55 -8.21
C PRO A 38 14.36 11.32 -7.75
N GLU A 39 14.77 10.15 -8.22
CA GLU A 39 14.36 8.88 -7.65
C GLU A 39 15.02 8.78 -6.27
N VAL A 40 14.26 9.12 -5.22
CA VAL A 40 14.66 8.85 -3.84
C VAL A 40 14.84 7.34 -3.73
N ALA A 41 16.09 6.91 -3.67
CA ALA A 41 16.50 5.52 -3.51
C ALA A 41 15.87 4.93 -2.24
N THR A 42 14.77 4.20 -2.41
CA THR A 42 14.12 3.43 -1.36
C THR A 42 14.71 2.02 -1.35
N SER A 43 15.95 1.87 -0.90
CA SER A 43 16.49 0.56 -0.57
C SER A 43 16.12 0.21 0.88
N SER A 44 14.86 -0.16 1.09
CA SER A 44 14.28 -0.59 2.37
C SER A 44 13.56 -1.91 2.13
N GLY A 45 13.86 -2.95 2.92
CA GLY A 45 13.57 -4.37 2.66
C GLY A 45 12.19 -4.65 2.07
N LYS A 46 12.11 -5.66 1.18
CA LYS A 46 10.88 -6.05 0.47
C LYS A 46 9.72 -6.22 1.46
N VAL A 47 8.73 -5.35 1.34
CA VAL A 47 7.50 -5.42 2.13
C VAL A 47 6.52 -6.42 1.56
N GLN A 48 5.79 -7.07 2.45
CA GLN A 48 4.76 -8.04 2.10
C GLN A 48 3.46 -7.31 1.77
N ALA A 49 2.83 -7.71 0.67
CA ALA A 49 1.52 -7.22 0.33
C ALA A 49 0.47 -7.81 1.27
N PHE A 50 -0.54 -7.02 1.63
CA PHE A 50 -1.61 -7.39 2.54
C PHE A 50 -2.98 -7.08 1.94
N MET A 51 -4.01 -7.72 2.47
CA MET A 51 -5.40 -7.50 2.08
C MET A 51 -5.94 -6.26 2.80
N LEU A 52 -6.42 -5.25 2.06
CA LEU A 52 -7.09 -4.09 2.60
C LEU A 52 -8.52 -4.02 2.07
N ARG A 53 -9.49 -3.90 2.97
CA ARG A 53 -10.90 -3.71 2.64
C ARG A 53 -11.39 -2.37 3.17
N GLY A 54 -12.25 -1.70 2.41
CA GLY A 54 -12.64 -0.34 2.74
C GLY A 54 -13.73 0.24 1.87
N GLN A 55 -14.12 1.46 2.22
CA GLN A 55 -14.88 2.34 1.35
C GLN A 55 -13.92 2.97 0.34
N VAL A 56 -14.32 2.99 -0.92
CA VAL A 56 -13.49 3.40 -2.05
C VAL A 56 -14.19 4.50 -2.82
N THR A 57 -13.46 5.56 -3.12
CA THR A 57 -13.91 6.61 -4.01
C THR A 57 -12.98 6.67 -5.20
N ILE A 58 -13.51 6.55 -6.42
CA ILE A 58 -12.75 6.70 -7.66
C ILE A 58 -13.38 7.81 -8.49
N GLY A 59 -12.58 8.81 -8.80
CA GLY A 59 -12.94 9.95 -9.63
C GLY A 59 -11.78 10.44 -10.48
N HIS A 60 -12.02 11.56 -11.18
CA HIS A 60 -11.03 12.13 -12.10
C HIS A 60 -9.75 12.56 -11.37
N GLU A 61 -9.90 13.12 -10.16
CA GLU A 61 -8.81 13.71 -9.37
C GLU A 61 -8.79 13.20 -7.91
N SER A 62 -9.72 12.33 -7.54
CA SER A 62 -9.81 11.75 -6.20
C SER A 62 -9.86 10.24 -6.29
N ARG A 63 -8.87 9.58 -5.70
CA ARG A 63 -8.81 8.12 -5.58
C ARG A 63 -8.39 7.77 -4.17
N SER A 64 -9.32 7.29 -3.38
CA SER A 64 -9.05 6.98 -1.98
C SER A 64 -9.65 5.64 -1.57
N ILE A 65 -9.02 5.05 -0.57
CA ILE A 65 -9.59 3.97 0.22
C ILE A 65 -9.55 4.35 1.69
N GLN A 66 -10.70 4.27 2.35
CA GLN A 66 -10.86 4.36 3.79
C GLN A 66 -11.03 2.95 4.34
N PRO A 67 -10.05 2.39 5.08
CA PRO A 67 -10.16 1.06 5.65
C PRO A 67 -11.43 0.92 6.50
N CYS A 68 -12.08 -0.24 6.44
CA CYS A 68 -13.31 -0.45 7.21
C CYS A 68 -13.07 -0.23 8.72
N GLY A 69 -13.93 0.57 9.37
CA GLY A 69 -13.80 0.89 10.79
C GLY A 69 -12.76 1.96 11.12
N SER A 70 -12.15 2.60 10.12
CA SER A 70 -11.15 3.65 10.29
C SER A 70 -11.69 5.03 9.87
N THR A 71 -11.07 6.09 10.38
CA THR A 71 -11.18 7.46 9.86
C THR A 71 -9.99 7.84 8.97
N GLN A 72 -8.95 7.01 8.92
CA GLN A 72 -7.80 7.17 8.06
C GLN A 72 -8.17 6.89 6.60
N GLN A 73 -7.52 7.60 5.70
CA GLN A 73 -7.63 7.33 4.27
C GLN A 73 -6.24 7.19 3.67
N TYR A 74 -6.16 6.38 2.61
CA TYR A 74 -4.98 6.25 1.79
C TYR A 74 -5.30 6.65 0.36
N TRP A 75 -4.33 7.25 -0.33
CA TRP A 75 -4.43 7.46 -1.76
C TRP A 75 -4.41 6.10 -2.46
N LEU A 76 -5.46 5.77 -3.19
CA LEU A 76 -5.58 4.49 -3.88
C LEU A 76 -4.89 4.57 -5.25
N HIS A 77 -3.79 3.84 -5.39
CA HIS A 77 -3.05 3.75 -6.64
C HIS A 77 -3.28 2.40 -7.31
N LEU A 78 -4.13 2.42 -8.35
CA LEU A 78 -4.42 1.26 -9.20
C LEU A 78 -3.43 1.18 -10.38
N PRO A 79 -3.01 -0.03 -10.79
CA PRO A 79 -2.26 -0.22 -12.03
C PRO A 79 -3.04 0.35 -13.24
N ALA A 80 -2.31 0.90 -14.22
CA ALA A 80 -2.93 1.53 -15.38
C ALA A 80 -3.89 0.61 -16.16
N GLY A 81 -3.58 -0.69 -16.22
CA GLY A 81 -4.44 -1.70 -16.86
C GLY A 81 -5.76 -1.98 -16.12
N ASP A 82 -5.83 -1.69 -14.82
CA ASP A 82 -7.03 -1.91 -14.01
C ASP A 82 -7.97 -0.69 -14.01
N LEU A 83 -7.46 0.49 -14.32
CA LEU A 83 -8.22 1.74 -14.26
C LEU A 83 -9.48 1.74 -15.14
N PRO A 84 -9.47 1.28 -16.41
CA PRO A 84 -10.68 1.28 -17.22
C PRO A 84 -11.82 0.44 -16.61
N ALA A 85 -11.50 -0.75 -16.10
CA ALA A 85 -12.48 -1.63 -15.48
C ALA A 85 -12.98 -1.06 -14.14
N ALA A 86 -12.09 -0.50 -13.32
CA ALA A 86 -12.47 0.14 -12.06
C ALA A 86 -13.37 1.37 -12.29
N ASN A 87 -13.06 2.20 -13.30
CA ASN A 87 -13.87 3.36 -13.68
C ASN A 87 -15.26 2.96 -14.21
N ALA A 88 -15.37 1.80 -14.89
CA ALA A 88 -16.65 1.30 -15.38
C ALA A 88 -17.62 0.90 -14.26
N VAL A 89 -17.10 0.46 -13.11
CA VAL A 89 -17.87 0.11 -11.91
C VAL A 89 -18.11 1.32 -11.00
N ALA A 90 -17.24 2.34 -11.06
CA ALA A 90 -17.34 3.51 -10.21
C ALA A 90 -18.67 4.28 -10.45
N PRO A 91 -19.47 4.52 -9.39
CA PRO A 91 -20.72 5.25 -9.53
C PRO A 91 -20.48 6.71 -9.92
N ARG A 92 -21.42 7.29 -10.67
CA ARG A 92 -21.39 8.72 -10.98
C ARG A 92 -21.49 9.55 -9.70
N GLY A 93 -20.81 10.70 -9.67
CA GLY A 93 -20.85 11.61 -8.51
C GLY A 93 -19.91 11.25 -7.36
N TYR A 94 -18.98 10.31 -7.56
CA TYR A 94 -17.96 9.92 -6.56
C TYR A 94 -18.56 9.35 -5.27
N GLU A 95 -19.70 8.66 -5.37
CA GLU A 95 -20.26 7.95 -4.23
C GLU A 95 -19.31 6.82 -3.78
N PRO A 96 -19.10 6.64 -2.46
CA PRO A 96 -18.27 5.55 -1.96
C PRO A 96 -18.84 4.18 -2.34
N MET A 97 -17.98 3.32 -2.86
CA MET A 97 -18.25 1.91 -3.11
C MET A 97 -17.44 1.04 -2.15
N TYR A 98 -17.68 -0.27 -2.15
CA TYR A 98 -16.90 -1.20 -1.34
C TYR A 98 -15.80 -1.85 -2.18
N GLY A 99 -14.59 -1.91 -1.62
CA GLY A 99 -13.46 -2.56 -2.28
C GLY A 99 -12.62 -3.40 -1.34
N GLU A 100 -11.97 -4.40 -1.94
CA GLU A 100 -11.01 -5.33 -1.34
C GLU A 100 -9.81 -5.41 -2.29
N PHE A 101 -8.62 -5.12 -1.79
CA PHE A 101 -7.41 -5.06 -2.60
C PHE A 101 -6.24 -5.72 -1.90
N ILE A 102 -5.33 -6.28 -2.68
CA ILE A 102 -4.04 -6.77 -2.19
C ILE A 102 -2.98 -5.78 -2.68
N GLY A 103 -2.21 -5.23 -1.75
CA GLY A 103 -1.29 -4.16 -2.06
C GLY A 103 -0.34 -3.88 -0.91
N TYR A 104 0.37 -2.75 -1.00
CA TYR A 104 1.33 -2.31 0.01
C TYR A 104 1.34 -0.79 0.08
N LEU A 105 1.79 -0.26 1.21
CA LEU A 105 1.89 1.17 1.46
C LEU A 105 3.28 1.71 1.14
N GLU A 106 3.29 2.91 0.61
CA GLU A 106 4.46 3.78 0.45
C GLU A 106 4.11 5.17 0.98
N PRO A 107 5.10 5.99 1.35
CA PRO A 107 4.86 7.41 1.59
C PRO A 107 4.13 8.01 0.39
N ALA A 108 3.11 8.82 0.66
CA ALA A 108 2.50 9.62 -0.39
C ALA A 108 3.56 10.52 -1.05
N PRO A 109 3.42 10.93 -2.32
CA PRO A 109 4.33 11.91 -2.92
C PRO A 109 4.30 13.25 -2.17
N ALA A 110 5.33 14.08 -2.36
CA ALA A 110 5.41 15.40 -1.75
C ALA A 110 4.44 16.42 -2.37
N GLU A 111 4.01 16.17 -3.61
CA GLU A 111 3.17 17.06 -4.41
C GLU A 111 2.04 16.29 -5.10
N GLY A 112 1.05 17.03 -5.61
CA GLY A 112 -0.13 16.49 -6.30
C GLY A 112 -1.26 16.06 -5.34
N PHE A 113 -2.34 15.50 -5.91
CA PHE A 113 -3.56 15.14 -5.16
C PHE A 113 -3.35 14.14 -4.02
N ALA A 114 -2.28 13.34 -4.10
CA ALA A 114 -1.95 12.36 -3.06
C ALA A 114 -1.17 12.97 -1.88
N ALA A 115 -0.68 14.21 -1.98
CA ALA A 115 0.25 14.80 -1.00
C ALA A 115 -0.33 14.98 0.41
N ASP A 116 -1.66 15.14 0.51
CA ASP A 116 -2.37 15.30 1.79
C ASP A 116 -2.59 13.99 2.55
N TYR A 117 -2.24 12.85 1.94
CA TYR A 117 -2.36 11.53 2.57
C TYR A 117 -1.06 11.15 3.28
N HIS A 118 -1.16 10.44 4.40
CA HIS A 118 0.02 9.87 5.07
C HIS A 118 0.70 8.80 4.21
N ALA A 119 -0.07 8.09 3.39
CA ALA A 119 0.43 7.01 2.55
C ALA A 119 -0.38 6.84 1.26
N ARG A 120 0.30 6.29 0.26
CA ARG A 120 -0.29 5.75 -0.96
C ARG A 120 -0.38 4.23 -0.83
N PHE A 121 -1.57 3.69 -1.05
CA PHE A 121 -1.80 2.25 -1.17
C PHE A 121 -1.62 1.82 -2.62
N ASN A 122 -0.49 1.19 -2.92
CA ASN A 122 -0.17 0.63 -4.22
C ASN A 122 -0.83 -0.74 -4.37
N VAL A 123 -1.87 -0.79 -5.20
CA VAL A 123 -2.60 -2.02 -5.49
C VAL A 123 -1.75 -2.90 -6.39
N LYS A 124 -1.50 -4.14 -5.94
CA LYS A 124 -0.97 -5.20 -6.80
C LYS A 124 -2.08 -5.99 -7.47
N GLN A 125 -3.23 -6.08 -6.81
CA GLN A 125 -4.37 -6.84 -7.29
C GLN A 125 -5.68 -6.33 -6.69
N ILE A 126 -6.70 -6.18 -7.52
CA ILE A 126 -8.09 -6.05 -7.08
C ILE A 126 -8.57 -7.44 -6.64
N ASN A 127 -9.20 -7.56 -5.47
CA ASN A 127 -9.90 -8.78 -5.06
C ASN A 127 -11.40 -8.66 -5.39
N LEU A 128 -12.00 -7.55 -4.97
CA LEU A 128 -13.36 -7.14 -5.31
C LEU A 128 -13.41 -5.61 -5.38
N LEU A 129 -14.19 -5.08 -6.31
CA LEU A 129 -14.73 -3.72 -6.27
C LEU A 129 -16.21 -3.76 -6.59
N SER A 130 -17.09 -3.18 -5.79
CA SER A 130 -18.54 -3.26 -6.01
C SER A 130 -19.28 -2.01 -5.54
N ALA A 131 -20.08 -1.43 -6.45
CA ALA A 131 -20.96 -0.29 -6.16
C ALA A 131 -22.26 -0.70 -5.44
N GLU A 132 -22.68 -1.97 -5.57
CA GLU A 132 -23.86 -2.52 -4.90
C GLU A 132 -23.62 -2.84 -3.42
N MET A 133 -22.39 -3.26 -3.07
CA MET A 133 -22.02 -3.64 -1.71
C MET A 133 -21.75 -2.43 -0.80
N ARG A 134 -22.60 -1.39 -0.83
CA ARG A 134 -22.40 -0.15 -0.04
C ARG A 134 -22.24 -0.38 1.45
N GLN A 135 -22.86 -1.43 1.99
CA GLN A 135 -22.77 -1.84 3.38
C GLN A 135 -21.69 -2.92 3.63
N GLY A 136 -20.71 -3.05 2.73
CA GLY A 136 -19.68 -4.09 2.81
C GLY A 136 -18.85 -4.00 4.09
N CYS A 137 -18.52 -2.79 4.56
CA CYS A 137 -17.74 -2.61 5.79
C CYS A 137 -18.47 -3.02 7.08
N GLN A 138 -19.81 -3.08 7.07
CA GLN A 138 -20.61 -3.58 8.20
C GLN A 138 -20.64 -5.11 8.24
N GLN A 139 -20.25 -5.78 7.16
CA GLN A 139 -20.21 -7.23 7.08
C GLN A 139 -18.85 -7.78 7.52
N PRO A 140 -18.80 -8.98 8.13
CA PRO A 140 -17.54 -9.64 8.44
C PRO A 140 -16.73 -9.90 7.16
N PRO A 141 -15.39 -10.02 7.27
CA PRO A 141 -14.57 -10.40 6.13
C PRO A 141 -15.08 -11.67 5.46
N ARG A 142 -15.27 -11.61 4.15
CA ARG A 142 -15.76 -12.75 3.37
C ARG A 142 -14.70 -13.84 3.30
N LYS A 143 -15.17 -15.06 3.17
CA LYS A 143 -14.33 -16.24 2.92
C LYS A 143 -13.88 -16.25 1.46
N THR A 144 -12.86 -17.05 1.16
CA THR A 144 -12.53 -17.36 -0.23
C THR A 144 -13.73 -18.02 -0.88
N ARG A 145 -14.15 -17.50 -2.03
CA ARG A 145 -15.37 -17.92 -2.73
C ARG A 145 -15.14 -17.91 -4.23
N ALA A 146 -15.70 -18.91 -4.93
CA ALA A 146 -15.86 -18.89 -6.38
C ALA A 146 -17.32 -19.14 -6.75
N PHE A 147 -17.78 -18.61 -7.88
CA PHE A 147 -19.17 -18.68 -8.29
C PHE A 147 -19.33 -18.44 -9.79
N GLY A 148 -20.47 -18.84 -10.34
CA GLY A 148 -20.85 -18.54 -11.73
C GLY A 148 -22.34 -18.76 -11.95
N ASN A 149 -22.85 -18.23 -13.07
CA ASN A 149 -24.29 -18.04 -13.27
C ASN A 149 -24.97 -19.12 -14.12
N GLU A 150 -24.23 -19.80 -15.00
CA GLU A 150 -24.81 -20.76 -15.95
C GLU A 150 -24.02 -22.07 -16.00
N PRO A 151 -24.52 -23.16 -15.37
CA PRO A 151 -25.61 -23.17 -14.38
C PRO A 151 -25.23 -22.38 -13.11
N GLY A 152 -26.19 -21.93 -12.30
CA GLY A 152 -25.90 -21.19 -11.06
C GLY A 152 -25.18 -22.05 -10.01
N TRP A 153 -23.97 -21.64 -9.60
CA TRP A 153 -23.15 -22.34 -8.61
C TRP A 153 -22.32 -21.38 -7.75
N SER A 154 -22.00 -21.81 -6.52
CA SER A 154 -20.99 -21.15 -5.70
C SER A 154 -20.28 -22.14 -4.79
N ILE A 155 -18.99 -21.95 -4.57
CA ILE A 155 -18.19 -22.74 -3.62
C ILE A 155 -17.48 -21.80 -2.64
N ASP A 156 -17.62 -22.07 -1.34
CA ASP A 156 -16.90 -21.37 -0.28
C ASP A 156 -15.78 -22.27 0.27
N VAL A 157 -14.60 -21.69 0.47
CA VAL A 157 -13.44 -22.34 1.09
C VAL A 157 -13.24 -21.76 2.50
N ALA A 158 -13.32 -22.62 3.51
CA ALA A 158 -13.19 -22.23 4.92
C ALA A 158 -12.39 -23.29 5.69
N GLY A 159 -11.19 -22.93 6.17
CA GLY A 159 -10.29 -23.92 6.75
C GLY A 159 -10.07 -25.07 5.76
N ASP A 160 -10.18 -26.31 6.23
CA ASP A 160 -10.07 -27.55 5.43
C ASP A 160 -11.36 -28.00 4.75
N THR A 161 -12.38 -27.14 4.65
CA THR A 161 -13.66 -27.49 4.04
C THR A 161 -13.96 -26.64 2.81
N ALA A 162 -14.38 -27.32 1.73
CA ALA A 162 -14.99 -26.70 0.56
C ALA A 162 -16.49 -27.02 0.53
N SER A 163 -17.33 -26.00 0.45
CA SER A 163 -18.81 -26.12 0.46
C SER A 163 -19.40 -25.65 -0.86
N LEU A 164 -19.88 -26.57 -1.69
CA LEU A 164 -20.54 -26.29 -2.97
C LEU A 164 -22.06 -26.13 -2.77
N SER A 165 -22.60 -25.02 -3.25
CA SER A 165 -24.04 -24.75 -3.33
C SER A 165 -24.44 -24.57 -4.79
N ARG A 166 -25.58 -25.17 -5.16
CA ARG A 166 -26.19 -25.08 -6.49
C ARG A 166 -27.69 -24.91 -6.32
N ILE A 167 -28.33 -24.21 -7.25
CA ILE A 167 -29.78 -24.03 -7.20
C ILE A 167 -30.47 -25.41 -7.23
N SER A 168 -31.46 -25.60 -6.36
CA SER A 168 -32.23 -26.85 -6.25
C SER A 168 -31.47 -28.09 -5.75
N TYR A 169 -30.20 -27.96 -5.32
CA TYR A 169 -29.44 -29.05 -4.69
C TYR A 169 -29.05 -28.71 -3.25
N PRO A 170 -28.99 -29.71 -2.34
CA PRO A 170 -28.43 -29.48 -1.01
C PRO A 170 -26.95 -29.12 -1.10
N THR A 171 -26.48 -28.27 -0.18
CA THR A 171 -25.05 -27.92 -0.07
C THR A 171 -24.22 -29.18 0.16
N GLN A 172 -23.20 -29.38 -0.68
CA GLN A 172 -22.28 -30.51 -0.59
C GLN A 172 -20.95 -30.02 -0.02
N GLN A 173 -20.39 -30.77 0.94
CA GLN A 173 -19.10 -30.44 1.55
C GLN A 173 -18.07 -31.51 1.24
N GLN A 174 -16.83 -31.10 1.00
CA GLN A 174 -15.67 -31.99 0.90
C GLN A 174 -14.48 -31.41 1.68
N THR A 175 -13.67 -32.30 2.23
CA THR A 175 -12.39 -31.93 2.84
C THR A 175 -11.36 -31.59 1.76
N ILE A 176 -10.63 -30.50 1.97
CA ILE A 176 -9.46 -30.10 1.18
C ILE A 176 -8.28 -30.94 1.66
N SER A 177 -7.73 -31.77 0.78
CA SER A 177 -6.57 -32.61 1.06
C SER A 177 -5.25 -31.96 0.64
N SER A 178 -5.29 -30.98 -0.26
CA SER A 178 -4.10 -30.28 -0.73
C SER A 178 -4.41 -28.85 -1.17
N ARG A 179 -3.43 -27.96 -0.97
CA ARG A 179 -3.43 -26.57 -1.40
C ARG A 179 -2.12 -26.27 -2.12
N ASP A 180 -2.21 -25.75 -3.33
CA ASP A 180 -1.08 -25.15 -4.04
C ASP A 180 -1.39 -23.67 -4.24
N ILE A 181 -0.73 -22.81 -3.46
CA ILE A 181 -0.97 -21.37 -3.44
C ILE A 181 0.30 -20.69 -3.95
N ARG A 182 0.20 -20.04 -5.10
CA ARG A 182 1.29 -19.30 -5.74
C ARG A 182 0.81 -17.92 -6.13
N SER A 183 1.75 -17.03 -6.39
CA SER A 183 1.43 -15.73 -6.98
C SER A 183 0.66 -15.94 -8.28
N GLY A 184 -0.55 -15.38 -8.35
CA GLY A 184 -1.43 -15.45 -9.52
C GLY A 184 -2.24 -16.74 -9.70
N GLN A 185 -2.04 -17.78 -8.89
CA GLN A 185 -2.81 -19.03 -9.00
C GLN A 185 -2.98 -19.75 -7.67
N HIS A 186 -4.22 -20.09 -7.32
CA HIS A 186 -4.56 -20.86 -6.14
C HIS A 186 -5.32 -22.13 -6.56
N VAL A 187 -4.84 -23.29 -6.13
CA VAL A 187 -5.46 -24.59 -6.42
C VAL A 187 -5.80 -25.30 -5.12
N TYR A 188 -7.06 -25.67 -4.96
CA TYR A 188 -7.57 -26.47 -3.85
C TYR A 188 -8.01 -27.83 -4.39
N LYS A 189 -7.55 -28.92 -3.77
CA LYS A 189 -7.90 -30.29 -4.16
C LYS A 189 -8.50 -31.06 -3.01
N GLY A 190 -9.43 -31.96 -3.33
CA GLY A 190 -9.99 -32.95 -2.41
C GLY A 190 -10.12 -34.31 -3.09
N ARG A 191 -10.98 -35.17 -2.55
CA ARG A 191 -11.14 -36.55 -3.03
C ARG A 191 -11.56 -36.60 -4.51
N ASN A 192 -12.59 -35.84 -4.89
CA ASN A 192 -13.12 -35.78 -6.25
C ASN A 192 -13.49 -34.33 -6.63
N PHE A 193 -12.65 -33.38 -6.25
CA PHE A 193 -12.81 -32.01 -6.73
C PHE A 193 -11.47 -31.29 -6.86
N THR A 194 -11.43 -30.33 -7.79
CA THR A 194 -10.35 -29.37 -7.93
C THR A 194 -10.95 -27.99 -8.19
N LEU A 195 -10.66 -27.03 -7.32
CA LEU A 195 -10.94 -25.61 -7.56
C LEU A 195 -9.63 -24.93 -7.96
N THR A 196 -9.58 -24.38 -9.17
CA THR A 196 -8.47 -23.56 -9.66
C THR A 196 -8.94 -22.13 -9.75
N MET A 197 -8.23 -21.21 -9.10
CA MET A 197 -8.46 -19.77 -9.18
C MET A 197 -7.23 -19.12 -9.80
N THR A 198 -7.42 -18.34 -10.86
CA THR A 198 -6.35 -17.65 -11.56
C THR A 198 -6.58 -16.14 -11.47
N GLN A 199 -5.53 -15.40 -11.15
CA GLN A 199 -5.58 -13.94 -11.10
C GLN A 199 -5.85 -13.41 -12.51
N ALA A 200 -7.04 -12.86 -12.68
CA ALA A 200 -7.50 -12.24 -13.91
C ALA A 200 -8.79 -11.49 -13.59
N GLN A 201 -8.99 -10.34 -14.23
CA GLN A 201 -10.26 -9.62 -14.12
C GLN A 201 -11.40 -10.54 -14.56
N CYS A 202 -12.44 -10.56 -13.74
CA CYS A 202 -13.67 -11.28 -14.02
C CYS A 202 -14.84 -10.33 -13.77
N ASN A 203 -15.66 -10.13 -14.79
CA ASN A 203 -16.87 -9.34 -14.71
C ASN A 203 -18.03 -10.32 -14.84
N ASP A 204 -18.82 -10.43 -13.79
CA ASP A 204 -20.12 -11.05 -13.89
C ASP A 204 -21.07 -9.99 -14.45
N THR A 205 -21.48 -10.15 -15.71
CA THR A 205 -22.30 -9.21 -16.50
C THR A 205 -23.63 -8.79 -15.84
N MET A 206 -23.98 -9.42 -14.71
CA MET A 206 -25.18 -9.17 -13.93
C MET A 206 -24.96 -8.30 -12.68
N SER A 207 -23.72 -7.95 -12.34
CA SER A 207 -23.39 -7.19 -11.12
C SER A 207 -22.56 -5.95 -11.46
N ASP A 208 -22.86 -4.81 -10.82
CA ASP A 208 -21.97 -3.65 -10.80
C ASP A 208 -20.75 -3.93 -9.89
N ALA A 209 -19.98 -4.96 -10.25
CA ALA A 209 -18.85 -5.47 -9.51
C ALA A 209 -17.74 -6.00 -10.43
N LEU A 210 -16.50 -5.71 -10.04
CA LEU A 210 -15.28 -6.22 -10.63
C LEU A 210 -14.62 -7.21 -9.67
N TYR A 211 -14.38 -8.43 -10.16
CA TYR A 211 -13.73 -9.48 -9.41
C TYR A 211 -12.29 -9.69 -9.89
N GLY A 212 -11.41 -9.99 -8.95
CA GLY A 212 -9.97 -10.14 -9.20
C GLY A 212 -9.50 -11.48 -9.72
N TRP A 213 -10.40 -12.47 -9.74
CA TRP A 213 -10.06 -13.85 -10.04
C TRP A 213 -11.10 -14.49 -10.94
N GLN A 214 -10.60 -15.32 -11.85
CA GLN A 214 -11.39 -16.31 -12.56
C GLN A 214 -11.27 -17.66 -11.86
N ALA A 215 -12.30 -18.47 -11.95
CA ALA A 215 -12.33 -19.80 -11.36
C ALA A 215 -12.78 -20.87 -12.35
N THR A 216 -12.16 -22.04 -12.19
CA THR A 216 -12.59 -23.31 -12.78
C THR A 216 -12.74 -24.32 -11.67
N LEU A 217 -13.93 -24.90 -11.53
CA LEU A 217 -14.23 -25.93 -10.57
C LEU A 217 -14.53 -27.24 -11.31
N ASP A 218 -13.72 -28.27 -11.12
CA ASP A 218 -14.13 -29.65 -11.39
C ASP A 218 -14.69 -30.23 -10.09
N TRP A 219 -15.98 -30.56 -10.09
CA TRP A 219 -16.64 -31.22 -8.97
C TRP A 219 -17.28 -32.52 -9.44
N GLN A 220 -16.68 -33.64 -9.05
CA GLN A 220 -17.15 -34.99 -9.39
C GLN A 220 -17.31 -35.19 -10.92
N GLY A 221 -16.41 -34.61 -11.72
CA GLY A 221 -16.41 -34.72 -13.17
C GLY A 221 -17.27 -33.67 -13.89
N THR A 222 -17.98 -32.80 -13.15
CA THR A 222 -18.67 -31.65 -13.74
C THR A 222 -17.80 -30.40 -13.62
N VAL A 223 -17.54 -29.75 -14.75
CA VAL A 223 -16.71 -28.54 -14.81
C VAL A 223 -17.60 -27.30 -14.82
N TYR A 224 -17.27 -26.36 -13.94
CA TYR A 224 -17.89 -25.04 -13.85
C TYR A 224 -16.84 -23.96 -14.07
N SER A 225 -17.27 -22.84 -14.65
CA SER A 225 -16.44 -21.64 -14.83
C SER A 225 -17.14 -20.42 -14.24
N GLY A 226 -16.38 -19.43 -13.80
CA GLY A 226 -16.93 -18.18 -13.27
C GLY A 226 -15.89 -17.29 -12.61
N CYS A 227 -16.33 -16.44 -11.69
CA CYS A 227 -15.50 -15.49 -10.96
C CYS A 227 -15.17 -15.99 -9.55
N ALA A 228 -14.19 -15.34 -8.92
CA ALA A 228 -13.82 -15.65 -7.56
C ALA A 228 -13.23 -14.46 -6.80
N THR A 229 -13.16 -14.62 -5.47
CA THR A 229 -12.51 -13.71 -4.54
C THR A 229 -11.71 -14.52 -3.52
N LEU A 230 -10.54 -14.04 -3.14
CA LEU A 230 -9.87 -14.51 -1.93
C LEU A 230 -10.63 -14.04 -0.69
N GLY A 231 -10.41 -14.71 0.43
CA GLY A 231 -10.90 -14.25 1.72
C GLY A 231 -10.36 -12.85 2.04
N ALA A 232 -11.25 -11.97 2.49
CA ALA A 232 -10.96 -10.54 2.70
C ALA A 232 -10.30 -10.25 4.05
N THR A 233 -9.60 -11.24 4.61
CA THR A 233 -8.94 -11.13 5.92
C THR A 233 -7.50 -10.66 5.72
N ASP A 234 -7.11 -9.62 6.45
CA ASP A 234 -5.71 -9.27 6.58
C ASP A 234 -5.03 -10.20 7.60
N VAL A 235 -4.06 -10.97 7.12
CA VAL A 235 -3.29 -11.91 7.93
C VAL A 235 -2.23 -11.21 8.81
N THR A 236 -1.95 -9.92 8.55
CA THR A 236 -0.95 -9.16 9.29
C THR A 236 -1.49 -8.49 10.56
N GLN A 237 -2.80 -8.55 10.81
CA GLN A 237 -3.45 -7.97 11.99
C GLN A 237 -2.91 -8.45 13.34
N HIS A 238 -2.22 -9.59 13.37
CA HIS A 238 -1.54 -10.08 14.57
C HIS A 238 -0.41 -9.14 15.07
N TRP A 239 0.04 -8.19 14.25
CA TRP A 239 0.98 -7.13 14.62
C TRP A 239 0.34 -5.96 15.37
N VAL A 240 -0.98 -5.77 15.27
CA VAL A 240 -1.72 -4.69 15.94
C VAL A 240 -1.46 -4.73 17.45
N GLY A 241 -1.31 -3.55 18.03
CA GLY A 241 -1.12 -3.39 19.46
C GLY A 241 -0.41 -2.10 19.82
N ARG A 242 -0.28 -1.89 21.13
CA ARG A 242 0.51 -0.82 21.72
C ARG A 242 1.82 -1.41 22.24
N TYR A 243 2.92 -0.82 21.87
CA TYR A 243 4.27 -1.23 22.25
C TYR A 243 4.94 -0.07 22.96
N GLN A 244 5.69 -0.34 24.03
CA GLN A 244 6.33 0.72 24.82
C GLN A 244 7.74 0.33 25.26
N GLY A 245 8.63 1.31 25.23
CA GLY A 245 10.00 1.18 25.72
C GLY A 245 10.46 2.44 26.44
N HIS A 246 11.56 2.32 27.17
CA HIS A 246 12.17 3.39 27.93
C HIS A 246 13.65 3.52 27.55
N SER A 247 14.15 4.75 27.49
CA SER A 247 15.56 5.05 27.25
C SER A 247 16.03 6.10 28.24
N ASP A 248 17.14 5.82 28.91
CA ASP A 248 17.76 6.76 29.85
C ASP A 248 18.60 7.79 29.11
N LEU A 249 18.25 9.07 29.28
CA LEU A 249 18.92 10.24 28.72
C LEU A 249 19.55 11.05 29.86
N GLY A 250 20.47 10.42 30.60
CA GLY A 250 21.08 11.00 31.79
C GLY A 250 20.10 11.04 32.97
N ALA A 251 19.66 12.23 33.37
CA ALA A 251 18.68 12.41 34.45
C ALA A 251 17.22 12.31 33.98
N THR A 252 16.98 12.27 32.66
CA THR A 252 15.65 12.21 32.05
C THR A 252 15.42 10.82 31.46
N VAL A 253 14.22 10.26 31.65
CA VAL A 253 13.76 9.04 30.98
C VAL A 253 12.86 9.43 29.82
N LEU A 254 13.18 8.93 28.63
CA LEU A 254 12.33 9.00 27.46
C LEU A 254 11.46 7.74 27.38
N THR A 255 10.15 7.89 27.45
CA THR A 255 9.20 6.82 27.13
C THR A 255 8.79 6.94 25.67
N THR A 256 9.00 5.88 24.90
CA THR A 256 8.53 5.76 23.51
C THR A 256 7.35 4.82 23.46
N THR A 257 6.21 5.27 22.93
CA THR A 257 5.01 4.46 22.74
C THR A 257 4.67 4.37 21.25
N LEU A 258 4.68 3.17 20.69
CA LEU A 258 4.28 2.89 19.32
C LEU A 258 2.90 2.20 19.29
N ASN A 259 1.93 2.83 18.64
CA ASN A 259 0.62 2.26 18.38
C ASN A 259 0.55 1.79 16.92
N LEU A 260 0.36 0.47 16.72
CA LEU A 260 0.08 -0.13 15.41
C LEU A 260 -1.41 -0.42 15.34
N LEU A 261 -2.12 0.31 14.48
CA LEU A 261 -3.59 0.26 14.40
C LEU A 261 -4.08 -0.72 13.31
N PRO A 262 -5.30 -1.29 13.44
CA PRO A 262 -5.86 -2.26 12.49
C PRO A 262 -5.97 -1.78 11.04
N ASP A 263 -6.00 -0.46 10.84
CA ASP A 263 -6.10 0.19 9.54
C ASP A 263 -4.75 0.42 8.88
N HIS A 264 -3.68 -0.19 9.40
CA HIS A 264 -2.28 0.01 9.01
C HIS A 264 -1.69 1.39 9.32
N SER A 265 -2.41 2.26 10.02
CA SER A 265 -1.81 3.50 10.51
C SER A 265 -0.96 3.25 11.75
N ALA A 266 0.06 4.07 11.93
CA ALA A 266 0.97 4.01 13.06
C ALA A 266 1.11 5.38 13.70
N VAL A 267 1.17 5.41 15.03
CA VAL A 267 1.44 6.62 15.82
C VAL A 267 2.56 6.32 16.79
N THR A 268 3.64 7.12 16.76
CA THR A 268 4.68 7.09 17.79
C THR A 268 4.55 8.32 18.67
N GLU A 269 4.52 8.12 19.97
CA GLU A 269 4.47 9.18 20.98
C GLU A 269 5.71 9.10 21.86
N TYR A 270 6.27 10.26 22.17
CA TYR A 270 7.45 10.43 23.00
C TYR A 270 7.07 11.30 24.21
N SER A 271 7.39 10.84 25.41
CA SER A 271 7.21 11.62 26.64
C SER A 271 8.46 11.59 27.51
N TYR A 272 8.79 12.72 28.11
CA TYR A 272 9.98 12.90 28.93
C TYR A 272 9.61 12.98 30.42
N SER A 273 10.37 12.31 31.28
CA SER A 273 10.11 12.29 32.72
C SER A 273 10.34 13.63 33.42
N ASP A 274 11.05 14.55 32.78
CA ASP A 274 11.37 15.90 33.28
C ASP A 274 10.28 16.94 32.94
N GLY A 275 9.19 16.52 32.30
CA GLY A 275 8.07 17.38 31.94
C GLY A 275 8.27 18.19 30.66
N GLN A 276 9.34 17.94 29.89
CA GLN A 276 9.47 18.52 28.55
C GLN A 276 8.26 18.12 27.66
N PRO A 277 7.85 19.00 26.73
CA PRO A 277 6.73 18.71 25.82
C PRO A 277 6.97 17.41 25.05
N GLY A 278 5.94 16.55 25.02
CA GLY A 278 5.99 15.32 24.26
C GLY A 278 5.99 15.55 22.75
N LEU A 279 6.43 14.53 22.01
CA LEU A 279 6.44 14.53 20.55
C LEU A 279 5.51 13.47 19.98
N SER A 280 4.97 13.73 18.80
CA SER A 280 4.11 12.78 18.09
C SER A 280 4.48 12.69 16.62
N GLU A 281 4.61 11.45 16.15
CA GLU A 281 4.80 11.07 14.76
C GLU A 281 3.59 10.26 14.28
N LYS A 282 3.20 10.46 13.03
CA LYS A 282 2.10 9.73 12.39
C LYS A 282 2.53 9.18 11.05
N GLY A 283 2.13 7.95 10.77
CA GLY A 283 2.40 7.29 9.51
C GLY A 283 1.70 5.95 9.41
N PHE A 284 2.41 4.93 8.95
CA PHE A 284 1.84 3.62 8.67
C PHE A 284 2.81 2.48 8.98
N TRP A 285 2.30 1.26 9.02
CA TRP A 285 3.08 0.05 9.24
C TRP A 285 2.69 -1.07 8.27
N GLN A 286 3.66 -1.94 7.97
CA GLN A 286 3.43 -3.16 7.19
C GLN A 286 4.49 -4.22 7.46
N GLN A 287 4.12 -5.48 7.24
CA GLN A 287 5.05 -6.59 7.42
C GLN A 287 6.17 -6.55 6.36
N ALA A 288 7.40 -6.81 6.80
CA ALA A 288 8.63 -6.76 5.98
C ALA A 288 9.34 -8.13 5.95
N GLY A 289 8.56 -9.20 5.85
CA GLY A 289 9.01 -10.59 5.93
C GLY A 289 8.69 -11.25 7.28
N ASP A 290 9.24 -12.45 7.48
CA ASP A 290 9.00 -13.23 8.69
C ASP A 290 9.61 -12.52 9.92
N GLY A 291 8.77 -12.31 10.94
CA GLY A 291 9.19 -11.68 12.19
C GLY A 291 9.60 -10.21 12.09
N LYS A 292 9.39 -9.53 10.94
CA LYS A 292 9.77 -8.12 10.77
C LYS A 292 8.61 -7.24 10.36
N ILE A 293 8.61 -6.00 10.87
CA ILE A 293 7.70 -4.94 10.42
C ILE A 293 8.48 -3.68 10.07
N ARG A 294 8.03 -3.03 9.00
CA ARG A 294 8.45 -1.67 8.68
C ARG A 294 7.41 -0.71 9.20
N VAL A 295 7.87 0.27 9.96
CA VAL A 295 7.09 1.40 10.43
C VAL A 295 7.64 2.64 9.74
N THR A 296 6.79 3.33 8.99
CA THR A 296 7.15 4.53 8.24
C THR A 296 6.34 5.69 8.77
N MET A 297 7.00 6.64 9.41
CA MET A 297 6.42 7.90 9.86
C MET A 297 6.48 8.91 8.70
N ALA A 298 5.36 9.57 8.43
CA ALA A 298 5.23 10.53 7.32
C ALA A 298 5.02 11.98 7.81
N GLN A 299 4.66 12.13 9.08
CA GLN A 299 4.50 13.42 9.74
C GLN A 299 5.17 13.41 11.11
N TYR A 300 5.85 14.50 11.44
CA TYR A 300 6.43 14.82 12.73
C TYR A 300 5.91 16.19 13.15
N GLN A 301 5.22 16.29 14.29
CA GLN A 301 4.64 17.56 14.79
C GLN A 301 3.80 18.30 13.74
N GLY A 302 3.02 17.55 12.94
CA GLY A 302 2.18 18.09 11.86
C GLY A 302 2.95 18.57 10.61
N ARG A 303 4.28 18.42 10.57
CA ARG A 303 5.11 18.69 9.40
C ARG A 303 5.50 17.40 8.72
N ARG A 304 5.64 17.42 7.41
CA ARG A 304 6.06 16.27 6.63
C ARG A 304 7.52 15.91 6.95
N LEU A 305 7.75 14.67 7.34
CA LEU A 305 9.08 14.08 7.56
C LEU A 305 8.96 12.57 7.32
N ILE A 306 9.81 12.01 6.46
CA ILE A 306 9.83 10.57 6.22
C ILE A 306 10.91 9.94 7.10
N SER A 307 10.48 9.16 8.09
CA SER A 307 11.36 8.32 8.91
C SER A 307 10.92 6.87 8.81
N GLU A 308 11.86 5.95 8.62
CA GLU A 308 11.61 4.52 8.53
C GLU A 308 12.37 3.75 9.60
N ARG A 309 11.66 2.83 10.26
CA ARG A 309 12.23 1.90 11.24
C ARG A 309 11.84 0.48 10.85
N LEU A 310 12.83 -0.41 10.75
CA LEU A 310 12.61 -1.84 10.54
C LEU A 310 12.78 -2.56 11.88
N PHE A 311 11.67 -3.00 12.46
CA PHE A 311 11.68 -3.76 13.71
C PHE A 311 11.72 -5.26 13.44
N THR A 312 12.44 -5.98 14.29
CA THR A 312 12.34 -7.44 14.44
C THR A 312 11.52 -7.76 15.68
N ARG A 313 10.69 -8.80 15.62
CA ARG A 313 9.90 -9.29 16.74
C ARG A 313 10.45 -10.60 17.29
N GLU A 314 10.78 -10.58 18.57
CA GLU A 314 11.20 -11.75 19.35
C GLU A 314 10.43 -11.73 20.67
N ASP A 315 9.79 -12.84 21.04
CA ASP A 315 9.04 -13.00 22.31
C ASP A 315 8.05 -11.88 22.67
N GLY A 316 7.42 -11.27 21.66
CA GLY A 316 6.45 -10.18 21.83
C GLY A 316 7.06 -8.79 21.97
N GLN A 317 8.38 -8.68 21.91
CA GLN A 317 9.14 -7.44 21.93
C GLN A 317 9.51 -7.03 20.50
N LEU A 318 9.45 -5.73 20.19
CA LEU A 318 9.95 -5.15 18.94
C LEU A 318 11.30 -4.49 19.20
N SER A 319 12.30 -4.80 18.38
CA SER A 319 13.63 -4.20 18.49
C SER A 319 14.14 -3.68 17.15
N THR A 320 14.84 -2.55 17.18
CA THR A 320 15.55 -1.99 16.03
C THR A 320 16.75 -1.18 16.50
N ARG A 321 17.81 -1.09 15.71
CA ARG A 321 19.02 -0.33 16.06
C ARG A 321 19.19 0.95 15.26
N GLN A 322 18.51 1.04 14.13
CA GLN A 322 18.71 2.10 13.17
C GLN A 322 17.36 2.67 12.74
N GLU A 323 17.37 3.94 12.40
CA GLU A 323 16.29 4.58 11.64
C GLU A 323 16.85 5.23 10.39
N ILE A 324 16.01 5.34 9.37
CA ILE A 324 16.36 6.01 8.12
C ILE A 324 15.51 7.26 8.03
N ILE A 325 16.12 8.44 8.05
CA ILE A 325 15.43 9.73 7.92
C ILE A 325 15.83 10.34 6.58
N ASN A 326 14.86 10.55 5.69
CA ASN A 326 15.07 11.09 4.34
C ASN A 326 16.18 10.37 3.54
N GLY A 327 16.37 9.07 3.77
CA GLY A 327 17.38 8.24 3.09
C GLY A 327 18.73 8.13 3.80
N GLU A 328 18.96 8.87 4.87
CA GLU A 328 20.16 8.78 5.70
C GLU A 328 19.92 7.88 6.92
N THR A 329 20.88 7.02 7.24
CA THR A 329 20.79 6.08 8.37
C THR A 329 21.35 6.69 9.66
N TYR A 330 20.60 6.59 10.74
CA TYR A 330 20.93 7.05 12.08
C TYR A 330 20.88 5.89 13.07
N GLU A 331 21.85 5.82 13.99
CA GLU A 331 21.85 4.83 15.08
C GLU A 331 20.95 5.31 16.24
N LEU A 332 20.12 4.41 16.76
CA LEU A 332 19.19 4.66 17.87
C LEU A 332 19.87 4.40 19.23
N GLY A 333 21.02 5.04 19.45
CA GLY A 333 21.84 4.83 20.65
C GLY A 333 22.54 3.47 20.70
N GLU A 334 23.34 3.23 21.76
CA GLU A 334 24.18 2.02 21.87
C GLU A 334 23.39 0.71 21.87
N ASN A 335 22.19 0.73 22.46
CA ASN A 335 21.35 -0.46 22.63
C ASN A 335 20.19 -0.55 21.60
N GLY A 336 20.03 0.47 20.75
CA GLY A 336 18.85 0.59 19.90
C GLY A 336 17.57 0.95 20.66
N LEU A 337 16.44 0.81 19.97
CA LEU A 337 15.10 0.96 20.50
C LEU A 337 14.45 -0.42 20.68
N THR A 338 14.00 -0.67 21.90
CA THR A 338 13.31 -1.89 22.28
C THR A 338 11.94 -1.55 22.88
N LEU A 339 10.88 -2.18 22.38
CA LEU A 339 9.50 -1.89 22.75
C LEU A 339 8.76 -3.19 23.11
N ASP A 340 8.26 -3.28 24.33
CA ASP A 340 7.46 -4.42 24.80
C ASP A 340 5.99 -4.23 24.41
N LYS A 341 5.34 -5.30 23.92
CA LYS A 341 3.89 -5.26 23.67
C LYS A 341 3.15 -5.14 25.00
N LEU A 342 2.36 -4.09 25.15
CA LEU A 342 1.50 -3.91 26.30
C LEU A 342 0.31 -4.85 26.18
N SER A 343 -0.01 -5.53 27.29
CA SER A 343 -1.27 -6.27 27.41
C SER A 343 -2.45 -5.33 27.13
N PRO A 344 -3.52 -5.81 26.49
CA PRO A 344 -4.75 -5.03 26.38
C PRO A 344 -5.16 -4.59 27.77
N VAL A 345 -5.38 -3.29 27.97
CA VAL A 345 -6.02 -2.80 29.20
C VAL A 345 -7.39 -3.46 29.24
N GLN A 346 -7.62 -4.35 30.21
CA GLN A 346 -8.96 -4.88 30.44
C GLN A 346 -9.90 -3.69 30.71
N PRO A 347 -11.05 -3.61 30.03
CA PRO A 347 -11.98 -2.50 30.17
C PRO A 347 -12.52 -2.36 31.60
#